data_AF-A0A1S1Q6T4-F1
#
_entry.id   AF-A0A1S1Q6T4-F1
#
_cell.length_a   1.000
_cell.length_b   1.000
_cell.length_c   1.000
_cell.angle_alpha   90.00
_cell.angle_beta   90.00
_cell.angle_gamma   90.00
#
_symmetry.space_group_name_H-M   'P 1'
#
loop_
_entity.id
_entity.type
_entity.pdbx_description
1 polymer ?
#
loop_
_entity_poly.entity_id
_entity_poly.type
_entity_poly.pdbx_seq_one_letter_code
_entity_poly.pdbx_strand_id
1 'polypeptide(L)'
;MTAGSGELLVSARGPRAAVSVAGRLVPDPAGPVAPELVAALLARIGLADPAGPGAGPVVATWVAPDGSWVNGPLRGRHTVTAARHIGAAARAAHRARRLREIETELRELRAALQERARRRAQLAERRTAIQHTTCGPLRDPPR
;
A
#
# COMPACT_ATOMS: atom_id res chain seq x y z
N MET A 1 5.95 25.05 -21.48
CA MET A 1 7.03 25.95 -21.01
C MET A 1 8.19 25.07 -20.63
N THR A 2 9.41 25.39 -21.08
CA THR A 2 10.61 24.65 -20.69
C THR A 2 11.37 25.47 -19.65
N ALA A 3 11.81 24.85 -18.56
CA ALA A 3 12.77 25.46 -17.65
C ALA A 3 14.13 25.62 -18.34
N GLY A 4 15.02 26.45 -17.79
CA GLY A 4 16.41 26.57 -18.29
C GLY A 4 17.20 25.25 -18.29
N SER A 5 16.72 24.25 -17.55
CA SER A 5 17.22 22.87 -17.47
C SER A 5 16.71 21.94 -18.59
N GLY A 6 15.77 22.40 -19.44
CA GLY A 6 15.09 21.55 -20.43
C GLY A 6 13.88 20.78 -19.89
N GLU A 7 13.52 20.96 -18.62
CA GLU A 7 12.34 20.32 -18.01
C GLU A 7 11.04 20.92 -18.55
N LEU A 8 10.07 20.08 -18.88
CA LEU A 8 8.77 20.55 -19.33
C LEU A 8 7.86 20.82 -18.14
N LEU A 9 7.50 22.09 -17.95
CA LEU A 9 6.74 22.57 -16.80
C LEU A 9 5.24 22.63 -17.10
N VAL A 10 4.45 22.08 -16.18
CA VAL A 10 3.02 22.36 -16.06
C VAL A 10 2.85 23.58 -15.17
N SER A 11 2.13 24.58 -15.66
CA SER A 11 1.86 25.83 -14.94
C SER A 11 0.47 25.83 -14.35
N ALA A 12 0.30 26.49 -13.20
CA ALA A 12 -1.02 26.77 -12.62
C ALA A 12 -1.77 27.89 -13.36
N ARG A 13 -1.20 28.41 -14.45
CA ARG A 13 -1.79 29.40 -15.35
C ARG A 13 -2.13 28.75 -16.70
N GLY A 14 -3.09 29.33 -17.42
CA GLY A 14 -3.55 28.80 -18.71
C GLY A 14 -4.87 28.02 -18.62
N PRO A 15 -5.34 27.47 -19.75
CA PRO A 15 -6.65 26.85 -19.88
C PRO A 15 -6.76 25.57 -19.04
N ARG A 16 -7.96 25.32 -18.50
CA ARG A 16 -8.28 24.08 -17.79
C ARG A 16 -8.61 22.98 -18.80
N ALA A 17 -8.30 21.74 -18.44
CA ALA A 17 -8.75 20.59 -19.21
C ALA A 17 -10.26 20.40 -19.01
N ALA A 18 -10.99 20.01 -20.06
CA ALA A 18 -12.43 19.76 -19.95
C ALA A 18 -12.72 18.56 -19.02
N VAL A 19 -11.95 17.48 -19.21
CA VAL A 19 -11.88 16.36 -18.28
C VAL A 19 -10.48 16.33 -17.69
N SER A 20 -10.36 16.53 -16.38
CA SER A 20 -9.08 16.65 -15.70
C SER A 20 -8.86 15.57 -14.65
N VAL A 21 -7.60 15.31 -14.33
CA VAL A 21 -7.23 14.38 -13.26
C VAL A 21 -7.62 14.89 -11.87
N ALA A 22 -7.97 16.18 -11.71
CA ALA A 22 -8.47 16.73 -10.45
C ALA A 22 -9.79 16.07 -9.99
N GLY A 23 -10.55 15.44 -10.89
CA GLY A 23 -11.73 14.64 -10.51
C GLY A 23 -11.38 13.28 -9.90
N ARG A 24 -10.10 12.88 -9.93
CA ARG A 24 -9.63 11.56 -9.45
C ARG A 24 -8.53 11.66 -8.39
N LEU A 25 -7.84 12.80 -8.33
CA LEU A 25 -6.72 13.06 -7.43
C LEU A 25 -7.05 14.22 -6.51
N VAL A 26 -6.64 14.09 -5.25
CA VAL A 26 -6.77 15.13 -4.22
C VAL A 26 -5.37 15.51 -3.74
N PRO A 27 -5.05 16.80 -3.56
CA PRO A 27 -3.81 17.22 -2.93
C PRO A 27 -3.62 16.58 -1.56
N ASP A 28 -2.39 16.20 -1.25
CA ASP A 28 -2.05 15.74 0.09
C ASP A 28 -2.05 16.94 1.05
N PRO A 29 -2.92 16.99 2.08
CA PRO A 29 -2.97 18.12 3.00
C PRO A 29 -1.70 18.26 3.85
N ALA A 30 -0.90 17.20 3.97
CA ALA A 30 0.40 17.23 4.64
C ALA A 30 1.57 17.55 3.69
N GLY A 31 1.27 17.84 2.42
CA GLY A 31 2.27 18.19 1.42
C GLY A 31 2.91 19.56 1.68
N PRO A 32 4.15 19.77 1.25
CA PRO A 32 4.86 21.05 1.44
C PRO A 32 4.36 22.17 0.50
N VAL A 33 3.43 21.86 -0.41
CA VAL A 33 2.89 22.80 -1.41
C VAL A 33 1.44 23.10 -1.05
N ALA A 34 1.04 24.38 -1.19
CA ALA A 34 -0.33 24.82 -0.96
C ALA A 34 -1.34 23.94 -1.74
N PRO A 35 -2.35 23.34 -1.07
CA PRO A 35 -3.32 22.46 -1.71
C PRO A 35 -4.03 23.09 -2.91
N GLU A 36 -4.28 24.40 -2.86
CA GLU A 36 -4.95 25.18 -3.91
C GLU A 36 -4.10 25.25 -5.17
N LEU A 37 -2.77 25.38 -5.01
CA LEU A 37 -1.83 25.38 -6.13
C LEU A 37 -1.78 24.01 -6.80
N VAL A 38 -1.72 22.93 -6.00
CA VAL A 38 -1.76 21.55 -6.52
C VAL A 38 -3.07 21.30 -7.24
N ALA A 39 -4.22 21.67 -6.65
CA ALA A 39 -5.52 21.54 -7.28
C ALA A 39 -5.60 22.34 -8.60
N ALA A 40 -5.04 23.55 -8.64
CA ALA A 40 -4.95 24.36 -9.84
C ALA A 40 -4.10 23.68 -10.94
N LEU A 41 -3.00 23.01 -10.58
CA LEU A 41 -2.19 22.23 -11.52
C LEU A 41 -2.94 21.00 -12.03
N LEU A 42 -3.57 20.23 -11.14
CA LEU A 42 -4.32 19.03 -11.49
C LEU A 42 -5.49 19.33 -12.43
N ALA A 43 -6.14 20.50 -12.29
CA ALA A 43 -7.22 20.94 -13.18
C ALA A 43 -6.78 21.21 -14.63
N ARG A 44 -5.46 21.24 -14.89
CA ARG A 44 -4.86 21.51 -16.20
C ARG A 44 -4.26 20.27 -16.86
N ILE A 45 -4.13 19.19 -16.11
CA ILE A 45 -3.70 17.90 -16.63
C ILE A 45 -4.95 17.15 -17.09
N GLY A 46 -5.01 16.87 -18.39
CA GLY A 46 -6.12 16.16 -18.99
C GLY A 46 -6.19 14.70 -18.54
N LEU A 47 -7.41 14.20 -18.38
CA LEU A 47 -7.70 12.77 -18.29
C LEU A 47 -8.37 12.37 -19.60
N ALA A 48 -7.60 11.78 -20.51
CA ALA A 48 -8.06 11.43 -21.84
C ALA A 48 -8.83 10.10 -21.81
N ASP A 49 -9.92 10.04 -22.59
CA ASP A 49 -10.55 8.79 -23.01
C ASP A 49 -10.21 8.57 -24.50
N PRO A 50 -9.31 7.63 -24.82
CA PRO A 50 -8.88 7.41 -26.19
C PRO A 50 -9.99 6.85 -27.12
N ALA A 51 -11.17 6.48 -26.60
CA ALA A 51 -12.23 5.81 -27.37
C ALA A 51 -13.54 6.64 -27.55
N GLY A 52 -13.65 7.86 -27.00
CA GLY A 52 -14.90 8.63 -26.99
C GLY A 52 -15.06 9.64 -28.14
N PRO A 53 -16.24 9.73 -28.81
CA PRO A 53 -16.51 10.76 -29.80
C PRO A 53 -17.05 12.06 -29.16
N GLY A 54 -16.30 13.16 -29.30
CA GLY A 54 -16.72 14.53 -28.96
C GLY A 54 -16.08 15.13 -27.69
N ALA A 55 -15.36 16.26 -27.89
CA ALA A 55 -14.83 17.23 -26.89
C ALA A 55 -13.82 16.67 -25.84
N GLY A 56 -12.49 16.88 -25.86
CA GLY A 56 -11.60 18.02 -26.19
C GLY A 56 -10.78 18.42 -24.91
N PRO A 57 -9.56 19.05 -24.90
CA PRO A 57 -8.63 19.52 -25.96
C PRO A 57 -7.21 18.87 -25.90
N VAL A 58 -6.32 18.96 -26.92
CA VAL A 58 -5.27 20.00 -27.18
C VAL A 58 -4.52 20.55 -25.93
N VAL A 59 -4.60 19.91 -24.76
CA VAL A 59 -3.72 20.25 -23.64
C VAL A 59 -2.38 19.54 -23.83
N ALA A 60 -1.29 20.28 -23.62
CA ALA A 60 0.05 19.73 -23.73
C ALA A 60 0.30 18.55 -22.79
N THR A 61 -0.44 18.43 -21.68
CA THR A 61 -0.19 17.38 -20.68
C THR A 61 -1.48 16.61 -20.36
N TRP A 62 -1.46 15.29 -20.58
CA TRP A 62 -2.58 14.40 -20.27
C TRP A 62 -2.13 12.97 -20.00
N VAL A 63 -2.99 12.22 -19.31
CA VAL A 63 -2.86 10.77 -19.06
C VAL A 63 -4.18 10.06 -19.37
N ALA A 64 -4.13 8.79 -19.75
CA ALA A 64 -5.27 7.94 -20.02
C ALA A 64 -5.27 6.68 -19.14
N PRO A 65 -6.44 6.08 -18.86
CA PRO A 65 -6.55 4.88 -18.02
C PRO A 65 -5.79 3.65 -18.58
N ASP A 66 -5.57 3.61 -19.89
CA ASP A 66 -4.85 2.55 -20.59
C ASP A 66 -3.32 2.63 -20.43
N GLY A 67 -2.84 3.63 -19.69
CA GLY A 67 -1.44 3.93 -19.42
C GLY A 67 -0.79 4.89 -20.41
N SER A 68 -1.51 5.33 -21.45
CA SER A 68 -1.00 6.29 -22.43
C SER A 68 -0.90 7.69 -21.83
N TRP A 69 0.14 8.44 -22.19
CA TRP A 69 0.36 9.80 -21.67
C TRP A 69 1.11 10.70 -22.65
N VAL A 70 0.93 12.01 -22.49
CA VAL A 70 1.64 13.07 -23.22
C VAL A 70 2.03 14.19 -22.27
N ASN A 71 3.20 14.78 -22.50
CA ASN A 71 3.70 15.99 -21.85
C ASN A 71 4.50 16.84 -22.86
N GLY A 72 3.82 17.75 -23.54
CA GLY A 72 4.32 18.52 -24.67
C GLY A 72 4.70 17.59 -25.84
N PRO A 73 5.95 17.62 -26.33
CA PRO A 73 6.41 16.71 -27.37
C PRO A 73 6.64 15.28 -26.86
N LEU A 74 6.77 15.09 -25.54
CA LEU A 74 7.01 13.79 -24.93
C LEU A 74 5.72 13.00 -24.88
N ARG A 75 5.77 11.73 -25.24
CA ARG A 75 4.64 10.81 -25.20
C ARG A 75 5.11 9.40 -24.91
N GLY A 76 4.24 8.60 -24.31
CA GLY A 76 4.58 7.21 -24.01
C GLY A 76 3.40 6.44 -23.45
N ARG A 77 3.70 5.22 -23.03
CA ARG A 77 2.74 4.35 -22.37
C ARG A 77 3.42 3.62 -21.23
N HIS A 78 2.76 3.60 -20.07
CA HIS A 78 3.24 2.88 -18.91
C HIS A 78 2.07 2.26 -18.16
N THR A 79 2.12 0.94 -17.98
CA THR A 79 1.11 0.18 -17.24
C THR A 79 1.71 -0.38 -15.96
N VAL A 80 0.89 -0.46 -14.92
CA VAL A 80 1.22 -1.14 -13.67
C VAL A 80 0.35 -2.38 -13.53
N THR A 81 0.92 -3.48 -13.07
CA THR A 81 0.20 -4.75 -12.88
C THR A 81 -0.86 -4.68 -11.80
N ALA A 82 -0.72 -3.73 -10.86
CA ALA A 82 -1.69 -3.47 -9.80
C ALA A 82 -1.69 -1.99 -9.42
N ALA A 83 -2.84 -1.50 -8.96
CA ALA A 83 -2.96 -0.16 -8.40
C ALA A 83 -2.04 0.01 -7.19
N ARG A 84 -1.35 1.14 -7.11
CA ARG A 84 -0.42 1.48 -6.02
C ARG A 84 -0.85 2.79 -5.36
N HIS A 85 -0.50 2.94 -4.08
CA HIS A 85 -0.70 4.18 -3.36
C HIS A 85 0.21 5.28 -3.92
N ILE A 86 -0.38 6.43 -4.27
CA ILE A 86 0.30 7.63 -4.73
C ILE A 86 0.17 8.70 -3.65
N GLY A 87 1.23 9.47 -3.39
CA GLY A 87 1.24 10.52 -2.37
C GLY A 87 1.79 10.05 -1.01
N ALA A 88 2.18 11.00 -0.16
CA ALA A 88 2.85 10.72 1.11
C ALA A 88 1.88 10.18 2.17
N ALA A 89 0.70 10.79 2.30
CA ALA A 89 -0.37 10.35 3.19
C ALA A 89 -0.88 8.95 2.83
N ALA A 90 -1.11 8.65 1.55
CA ALA A 90 -1.54 7.31 1.13
C ALA A 90 -0.48 6.25 1.44
N ARG A 91 0.81 6.57 1.25
CA ARG A 91 1.92 5.68 1.64
C ARG A 91 2.00 5.51 3.17
N ALA A 92 1.80 6.56 3.94
CA ALA A 92 1.82 6.50 5.41
C ALA A 92 0.64 5.67 5.96
N ALA A 93 -0.56 5.86 5.43
CA ALA A 93 -1.74 5.08 5.77
C ALA A 93 -1.55 3.59 5.43
N HIS A 94 -0.98 3.30 4.25
CA HIS A 94 -0.62 1.93 3.87
C HIS A 94 0.39 1.30 4.83
N ARG A 95 1.47 2.03 5.19
CA ARG A 95 2.45 1.56 6.18
C ARG A 95 1.81 1.27 7.53
N ALA A 96 0.98 2.18 8.03
CA ALA A 96 0.28 2.01 9.30
C ALA A 96 -0.67 0.80 9.27
N ARG A 97 -1.37 0.57 8.16
CA ARG A 97 -2.19 -0.64 7.97
C ARG A 97 -1.33 -1.90 8.05
N ARG A 98 -0.22 -1.94 7.29
CA ARG A 98 0.65 -3.12 7.27
C ARG A 98 1.29 -3.41 8.63
N LEU A 99 1.65 -2.37 9.39
CA LEU A 99 2.17 -2.54 10.75
C LEU A 99 1.13 -3.19 11.68
N ARG A 100 -0.14 -2.75 11.63
CA ARG A 100 -1.22 -3.36 12.43
C ARG A 100 -1.48 -4.84 12.07
N GLU A 101 -1.38 -5.18 10.79
CA GLU A 101 -1.47 -6.57 10.32
C GLU A 101 -0.32 -7.40 10.95
N ILE A 102 0.91 -6.93 10.84
CA ILE A 102 2.10 -7.60 11.41
C ILE A 102 1.97 -7.73 12.93
N GLU A 103 1.49 -6.71 13.63
CA GLU A 103 1.25 -6.78 15.08
C GLU A 103 0.21 -7.84 15.44
N THR A 104 -0.80 -8.02 14.61
CA THR A 104 -1.83 -9.05 14.78
C THR A 104 -1.25 -10.44 14.58
N GLU A 105 -0.54 -10.66 13.47
CA GLU A 105 0.20 -11.90 13.17
C GLU A 105 1.17 -12.26 14.32
N LEU A 106 1.91 -11.27 14.86
CA LEU A 106 2.81 -11.47 15.99
C LEU A 106 2.09 -11.87 17.28
N ARG A 107 0.92 -11.28 17.57
CA ARG A 107 0.12 -11.67 18.75
C ARG A 107 -0.36 -13.12 18.64
N GLU A 108 -0.86 -13.51 17.48
CA GLU A 108 -1.33 -14.87 17.22
C GLU A 108 -0.20 -15.89 17.38
N LEU A 109 0.97 -15.60 16.79
CA LEU A 109 2.14 -16.46 16.91
C LEU A 109 2.60 -16.60 18.36
N ARG A 110 2.62 -15.50 19.13
CA ARG A 110 2.97 -15.53 20.56
C ARG A 110 1.98 -16.38 21.37
N ALA A 111 0.68 -16.25 21.12
CA ALA A 111 -0.34 -17.07 21.78
C ALA A 111 -0.15 -18.56 21.45
N ALA A 112 0.11 -18.90 20.18
CA ALA A 112 0.37 -20.28 19.77
C ALA A 112 1.64 -20.85 20.42
N LEU A 113 2.70 -20.05 20.57
CA LEU A 113 3.92 -20.46 21.27
C LEU A 113 3.67 -20.73 22.76
N GLN A 114 2.92 -19.86 23.43
CA GLN A 114 2.56 -20.05 24.85
C GLN A 114 1.73 -21.31 25.06
N GLU A 115 0.76 -21.56 24.18
CA GLU A 115 -0.07 -22.76 24.25
C GLU A 115 0.75 -24.04 24.04
N ARG A 116 1.66 -24.05 23.06
CA ARG A 116 2.58 -25.17 22.85
C ARG A 116 3.51 -25.40 24.04
N ALA A 117 4.00 -24.34 24.68
CA ALA A 117 4.84 -24.43 25.87
C ALA A 117 4.06 -25.05 27.06
N ARG A 118 2.82 -24.62 27.29
CA ARG A 118 1.93 -25.19 28.31
C ARG A 118 1.69 -26.67 28.09
N ARG A 119 1.38 -27.08 26.85
CA ARG A 119 1.18 -28.50 26.50
C ARG A 119 2.43 -29.32 26.75
N ARG A 120 3.62 -28.80 26.41
CA ARG A 120 4.89 -29.49 26.68
C ARG A 120 5.14 -29.68 28.17
N ALA A 121 4.87 -28.66 28.99
CA ALA A 121 4.99 -28.74 30.44
C ALA A 121 4.05 -29.82 31.02
N GLN A 122 2.77 -29.81 30.62
CA GLN A 122 1.78 -30.81 31.05
C GLN A 122 2.18 -32.24 30.68
N LEU A 123 2.72 -32.45 29.47
CA LEU A 123 3.19 -33.76 29.04
C LEU A 123 4.42 -34.21 29.83
N ALA A 124 5.34 -33.30 30.16
CA ALA A 124 6.51 -33.60 30.99
C ALA A 124 6.09 -33.99 32.42
N GLU A 125 5.17 -33.24 33.04
CA GLU A 125 4.62 -33.56 34.36
C GLU A 125 3.96 -34.95 34.39
N ARG A 126 3.13 -35.25 33.39
CA ARG A 126 2.48 -36.58 33.26
C ARG A 126 3.51 -37.70 33.13
N ARG A 127 4.57 -37.49 32.35
CA ARG A 127 5.65 -38.47 32.19
C ARG A 127 6.36 -38.75 33.51
N THR A 128 6.69 -37.70 34.27
CA THR A 128 7.35 -37.84 35.58
C THR A 128 6.44 -38.56 36.59
N ALA A 129 5.14 -38.25 36.61
CA ALA A 129 4.18 -38.91 37.49
C ALA A 129 4.09 -40.43 37.23
N ILE A 130 3.97 -40.83 35.95
CA ILE A 130 3.98 -42.25 35.55
C ILE A 130 5.28 -42.92 36.01
N GLN A 131 6.43 -42.29 35.74
CA GLN A 131 7.73 -42.86 36.08
C GLN A 131 7.93 -43.07 37.58
N HIS A 132 7.38 -42.19 38.43
CA HIS A 132 7.43 -42.34 39.89
C HIS A 132 6.53 -43.49 40.38
N THR A 133 5.36 -43.71 39.78
CA THR A 133 4.46 -44.81 40.18
C THR A 133 4.99 -46.20 39.80
N THR A 134 5.76 -46.31 38.72
CA THR A 134 6.30 -47.61 38.26
C THR A 134 7.58 -48.03 39.00
N CYS A 135 8.14 -47.17 39.87
CA CYS A 135 9.37 -47.44 40.61
C CYS A 135 9.14 -47.95 42.06
N GLY A 136 7.90 -48.32 42.41
CA GLY A 136 7.62 -49.04 43.67
C GLY A 136 8.26 -50.44 43.67
N PRO A 137 8.79 -50.92 44.81
CA PRO A 137 9.62 -52.13 44.85
C PRO A 137 8.85 -53.33 44.30
N LEU A 138 9.48 -54.05 43.36
CA LEU A 138 9.03 -55.35 42.90
C LEU A 138 8.83 -56.23 44.14
N ARG A 139 7.57 -56.56 44.43
CA ARG A 139 7.17 -57.44 45.52
C ARG A 139 7.78 -58.82 45.25
N ASP A 140 8.69 -59.27 46.11
CA ASP A 140 9.34 -60.58 45.96
C ASP A 140 8.29 -61.71 45.87
N PRO A 141 8.49 -62.69 44.97
CA PRO A 141 7.57 -63.82 44.85
C PRO A 141 7.65 -64.75 46.08
N PRO A 142 6.52 -65.32 46.55
CA PRO A 142 6.54 -66.27 47.66
C PRO A 142 7.24 -67.58 47.24
N ARG A 143 8.00 -68.14 48.20
CA ARG A 143 8.72 -69.41 48.09
C ARG A 143 7.79 -70.62 48.05
#